data_AF-A0A7X5WRI3-F1
#
_entry.id   AF-A0A7X5WRI3-F1
#
_cell.length_a   1.000
_cell.length_b   1.000
_cell.length_c   1.000
_cell.angle_alpha   90.00
_cell.angle_beta   90.00
_cell.angle_gamma   90.00
#
_symmetry.space_group_name_H-M   'P 1'
#
loop_
_entity.id
_entity.type
_entity.pdbx_description
1 polymer ?
#
loop_
_entity_poly.entity_id
_entity_poly.type
_entity_poly.pdbx_seq_one_letter_code
_entity_poly.pdbx_strand_id
1 'polypeptide(L)'
;MTRAVADAITDEGHVLVQAGTGTGKSLAYLVPAVLSGRRTVIATATKALQDQLAGKDLPFLAAQLDADVDFAVLKGRSNYLCLQRLDETEAANTLGLGLDDDTLDQATVEELRRFAATSPTGDRAELSDITDR
;
A
#
# COMPACT_ATOMS: atom_id res chain seq x y z
N MET A 1 7.87 -25.54 -1.29
CA MET A 1 6.85 -24.49 -1.06
C MET A 1 6.15 -24.12 -2.37
N THR A 2 6.84 -23.54 -3.36
CA THR A 2 6.24 -23.04 -4.61
C THR A 2 5.29 -24.02 -5.29
N ARG A 3 5.74 -25.26 -5.52
CA ARG A 3 4.91 -26.31 -6.13
C ARG A 3 3.64 -26.59 -5.34
N ALA A 4 3.76 -26.73 -4.02
CA ALA A 4 2.61 -26.96 -3.15
C ALA A 4 1.59 -25.81 -3.17
N VAL A 5 2.05 -24.56 -3.33
CA VAL A 5 1.16 -23.40 -3.52
C VAL A 5 0.52 -23.43 -4.90
N ALA A 6 1.28 -23.75 -5.96
CA ALA A 6 0.76 -23.88 -7.32
C ALA A 6 -0.32 -24.96 -7.44
N ASP A 7 -0.08 -26.13 -6.84
CA ASP A 7 -1.02 -27.24 -6.79
C ASP A 7 -2.29 -26.81 -6.04
N ALA A 8 -2.17 -26.15 -4.87
CA ALA A 8 -3.32 -25.66 -4.12
C ALA A 8 -4.14 -24.60 -4.88
N ILE A 9 -3.49 -23.69 -5.64
CA ILE A 9 -4.20 -22.74 -6.50
C ILE A 9 -4.96 -23.48 -7.62
N THR A 10 -4.30 -24.44 -8.27
CA THR A 10 -4.88 -25.20 -9.39
C THR A 10 -6.06 -26.05 -8.96
N ASP A 11 -5.91 -26.77 -7.84
CA ASP A 11 -6.90 -27.69 -7.28
C ASP A 11 -7.96 -26.99 -6.41
N GLU A 12 -7.88 -25.66 -6.27
CA GLU A 12 -8.75 -24.84 -5.40
C GLU A 12 -8.76 -25.32 -3.94
N GLY A 13 -7.61 -25.80 -3.47
CA GLY A 13 -7.41 -26.35 -2.14
C GLY A 13 -6.72 -25.41 -1.15
N HIS A 14 -6.45 -25.92 0.05
CA HIS A 14 -5.70 -25.22 1.09
C HIS A 14 -4.36 -25.89 1.34
N VAL A 15 -3.32 -25.07 1.53
CA VAL A 15 -1.98 -25.54 1.92
C VAL A 15 -1.48 -24.73 3.11
N LEU A 16 -0.92 -25.43 4.10
CA LEU A 16 -0.22 -24.82 5.22
C LEU A 16 1.27 -25.08 5.06
N VAL A 17 2.08 -24.01 5.05
CA VAL A 17 3.53 -24.11 4.90
C VAL A 17 4.22 -23.35 6.02
N GLN A 18 5.12 -24.03 6.73
CA GLN A 18 6.06 -23.40 7.65
C GLN A 18 7.39 -23.18 6.94
N ALA A 19 7.91 -21.96 6.98
CA ALA A 19 9.19 -21.62 6.36
C ALA A 19 9.92 -20.51 7.14
N GLY A 20 11.22 -20.73 7.39
CA GLY A 20 12.08 -19.80 8.13
C GLY A 20 12.27 -18.45 7.42
N THR A 21 12.81 -17.46 8.11
CA THR A 21 13.21 -16.18 7.50
C THR A 21 14.26 -16.41 6.39
N GLY A 22 14.26 -15.58 5.35
CA GLY A 22 15.22 -15.69 4.23
C GLY A 22 15.00 -16.86 3.25
N THR A 23 14.04 -17.76 3.49
CA THR A 23 13.79 -18.94 2.64
C THR A 23 13.05 -18.66 1.32
N GLY A 24 12.82 -17.39 0.97
CA GLY A 24 12.14 -17.01 -0.27
C GLY A 24 10.62 -17.19 -0.23
N LYS A 25 9.98 -17.13 0.95
CA LYS A 25 8.52 -17.27 1.12
C LYS A 25 7.70 -16.40 0.16
N SER A 26 8.07 -15.13 0.02
CA SER A 26 7.36 -14.18 -0.85
C SER A 26 7.31 -14.68 -2.29
N LEU A 27 8.46 -14.95 -2.90
CA LEU A 27 8.52 -15.47 -4.26
C LEU A 27 7.81 -16.81 -4.40
N ALA A 28 7.88 -17.66 -3.37
CA ALA A 28 7.27 -18.98 -3.41
C ALA A 28 5.73 -18.95 -3.49
N TYR A 29 5.05 -17.93 -2.95
CA TYR A 29 3.61 -17.76 -3.19
C TYR A 29 3.29 -16.79 -4.33
N LEU A 30 4.15 -15.79 -4.61
CA LEU A 30 3.90 -14.79 -5.64
C LEU A 30 4.02 -15.36 -7.06
N VAL A 31 5.06 -16.16 -7.33
CA VAL A 31 5.28 -16.74 -8.66
C VAL A 31 4.06 -17.52 -9.15
N PRO A 32 3.52 -18.52 -8.40
CA PRO A 32 2.35 -19.24 -8.86
C PRO A 32 1.07 -18.39 -8.83
N ALA A 33 0.96 -17.38 -7.95
CA ALA A 33 -0.17 -16.46 -7.95
C ALA A 33 -0.23 -15.63 -9.25
N VAL A 34 0.89 -15.04 -9.66
CA VAL A 34 1.00 -14.26 -10.90
C VAL A 34 0.74 -15.15 -12.12
N LEU A 35 1.43 -16.30 -12.20
CA LEU A 35 1.30 -17.21 -13.34
C LEU A 35 -0.08 -17.84 -13.45
N SER A 36 -0.86 -17.88 -12.37
CA SER A 36 -2.24 -18.38 -12.43
C SER A 36 -3.18 -17.47 -13.24
N GLY A 37 -2.83 -16.20 -13.42
CA GLY A 37 -3.72 -15.20 -14.03
C GLY A 37 -5.00 -14.92 -13.23
N ARG A 38 -5.11 -15.43 -12.00
CA ARG A 38 -6.29 -15.25 -11.13
C ARG A 38 -6.12 -14.02 -10.26
N ARG A 39 -7.23 -13.32 -10.01
CA ARG A 39 -7.28 -12.24 -9.02
C ARG A 39 -6.93 -12.82 -7.64
N THR A 40 -5.77 -12.41 -7.12
CA THR A 40 -5.20 -12.96 -5.88
C THR A 40 -5.14 -11.88 -4.81
N VAL A 41 -5.54 -12.22 -3.59
CA VAL A 41 -5.39 -11.37 -2.41
C VAL A 41 -4.26 -11.93 -1.54
N ILE A 42 -3.30 -11.07 -1.20
CA ILE A 42 -2.17 -11.43 -0.32
C ILE A 42 -2.33 -10.66 0.97
N ALA A 43 -2.66 -11.38 2.04
CA ALA A 43 -2.70 -10.83 3.39
C ALA A 43 -1.32 -10.97 4.04
N THR A 44 -0.81 -9.88 4.59
CA THR A 44 0.45 -9.86 5.35
C THR A 44 0.19 -9.37 6.78
N ALA A 45 1.14 -9.64 7.69
CA ALA A 45 1.00 -9.24 9.09
C ALA A 45 1.22 -7.74 9.33
N THR A 46 1.99 -7.05 8.49
CA THR A 46 2.38 -5.65 8.71
C THR A 46 2.38 -4.85 7.40
N LYS A 47 2.19 -3.53 7.52
CA LYS A 47 2.26 -2.59 6.38
C LYS A 47 3.62 -2.64 5.69
N ALA A 48 4.70 -2.69 6.46
CA ALA A 48 6.06 -2.81 5.93
C ALA A 48 6.24 -4.05 5.03
N LEU A 49 5.59 -5.18 5.36
CA LEU A 49 5.59 -6.35 4.49
C LEU A 49 4.80 -6.09 3.20
N GLN A 50 3.66 -5.39 3.26
CA GLN A 50 2.91 -5.01 2.04
C GLN A 50 3.76 -4.10 1.14
N ASP A 51 4.41 -3.10 1.74
CA ASP A 51 5.26 -2.15 1.04
C ASP A 51 6.47 -2.85 0.40
N GLN A 52 7.05 -3.85 1.07
CA GLN A 52 8.10 -4.69 0.49
C GLN A 52 7.59 -5.45 -0.75
N LEU A 53 6.39 -6.05 -0.68
CA LEU A 53 5.83 -6.76 -1.83
C LEU A 53 5.60 -5.79 -3.00
N ALA A 54 4.99 -4.64 -2.74
CA ALA A 54 4.63 -3.65 -3.75
C ALA A 54 5.83 -2.92 -4.37
N GLY A 55 6.80 -2.52 -3.55
CA GLY A 55 7.94 -1.72 -3.99
C GLY A 55 9.13 -2.54 -4.50
N LYS A 56 9.16 -3.85 -4.24
CA LYS A 56 10.30 -4.70 -4.59
C LYS A 56 9.89 -6.02 -5.24
N ASP A 57 9.15 -6.87 -4.53
CA ASP A 57 8.99 -8.26 -4.94
C ASP A 57 8.09 -8.40 -6.19
N LEU A 58 6.99 -7.64 -6.28
CA LEU A 58 6.08 -7.62 -7.43
C LEU A 58 6.70 -6.96 -8.68
N PRO A 59 7.30 -5.76 -8.61
CA PRO A 59 8.01 -5.18 -9.76
C PRO A 59 9.13 -6.08 -10.28
N PHE A 60 9.87 -6.72 -9.36
CA PHE A 60 10.89 -7.70 -9.74
C PHE A 60 10.28 -8.87 -10.52
N LEU A 61 9.17 -9.45 -10.04
CA LEU A 61 8.51 -10.55 -10.73
C LEU A 61 7.91 -10.15 -12.07
N ALA A 62 7.24 -9.01 -12.17
CA ALA A 62 6.71 -8.50 -13.43
C ALA A 62 7.81 -8.39 -14.49
N ALA A 63 8.99 -7.85 -14.11
CA ALA A 63 10.14 -7.73 -15.00
C ALA A 63 10.76 -9.08 -15.40
N GLN A 64 10.81 -10.06 -14.49
CA GLN A 64 11.44 -11.36 -14.77
C GLN A 64 10.53 -12.34 -15.51
N LEU A 65 9.21 -12.23 -15.33
CA LEU A 65 8.24 -13.14 -15.92
C LEU A 65 7.69 -12.63 -17.26
N ASP A 66 8.07 -11.42 -17.67
CA ASP A 66 7.46 -10.71 -18.82
C ASP A 66 5.92 -10.75 -18.75
N ALA A 67 5.41 -10.58 -17.53
CA ALA A 67 4.01 -10.70 -17.20
C ALA A 67 3.44 -9.33 -16.87
N ASP A 68 2.26 -9.03 -17.44
CA ASP A 68 1.52 -7.83 -17.09
C ASP A 68 0.83 -8.06 -15.74
N VAL A 69 1.39 -7.44 -14.68
CA VAL A 69 0.93 -7.63 -13.30
C VAL A 69 0.37 -6.32 -12.77
N ASP A 70 -0.95 -6.18 -12.85
CA ASP A 70 -1.68 -5.13 -12.15
C ASP A 70 -1.83 -5.49 -10.67
N PHE A 71 -1.44 -4.56 -9.79
CA PHE A 71 -1.64 -4.72 -8.35
C PHE A 71 -1.96 -3.38 -7.67
N ALA A 72 -2.58 -3.48 -6.50
CA ALA A 72 -2.85 -2.34 -5.63
C ALA A 72 -2.58 -2.74 -4.18
N VAL A 73 -2.14 -1.77 -3.38
CA VAL A 73 -1.94 -1.93 -1.94
C VAL A 73 -3.17 -1.42 -1.21
N LEU A 74 -3.76 -2.27 -0.37
CA LEU A 74 -4.93 -1.92 0.42
C LEU A 74 -4.56 -1.80 1.90
N LYS A 75 -4.59 -0.56 2.41
CA LYS A 75 -4.38 -0.23 3.82
C LYS A 75 -5.69 0.22 4.48
N GLY A 76 -5.70 0.34 5.80
CA GLY A 76 -6.84 0.95 6.50
C GLY A 76 -6.99 2.44 6.14
N ARG A 77 -8.21 2.98 6.15
CA ARG A 77 -8.52 4.37 5.75
C ARG A 77 -7.63 5.45 6.38
N SER A 78 -7.18 5.24 7.62
CA SER A 78 -6.32 6.20 8.34
C SER A 78 -4.91 6.32 7.76
N ASN A 79 -4.53 5.46 6.83
CA ASN A 79 -3.26 5.52 6.11
C ASN A 79 -3.33 6.38 4.85
N TYR A 80 -4.50 6.93 4.52
CA TYR A 80 -4.68 7.78 3.36
C TYR A 80 -5.01 9.20 3.79
N LEU A 81 -4.67 10.18 2.94
CA LEU A 81 -5.07 11.55 3.16
C LEU A 81 -6.60 11.67 3.13
N CYS A 82 -7.18 12.27 4.16
CA CYS A 82 -8.61 12.53 4.23
C CYS A 82 -8.92 13.89 3.60
N LEU A 83 -9.45 13.88 2.36
CA LEU A 83 -9.77 15.10 1.61
C LEU A 83 -10.79 15.97 2.34
N GLN A 84 -11.81 15.37 2.95
CA GLN A 84 -12.80 16.11 3.74
C GLN A 84 -12.15 16.88 4.91
N ARG A 85 -11.24 16.24 5.66
CA ARG A 85 -10.56 16.93 6.77
C ARG A 85 -9.64 18.03 6.26
N LEU A 86 -9.03 17.86 5.09
CA LEU A 86 -8.24 18.92 4.46
C LEU A 86 -9.11 20.12 4.07
N ASP A 87 -10.30 19.88 3.51
CA ASP A 87 -11.28 20.93 3.18
C ASP A 87 -11.74 21.70 4.44
N GLU A 88 -12.04 20.98 5.52
CA GLU A 88 -12.45 21.55 6.80
C GLU A 88 -11.35 22.44 7.42
N THR A 89 -10.09 21.97 7.40
CA THR A 89 -8.94 22.74 7.91
C THR A 89 -8.69 24.01 7.10
N GLU A 90 -8.78 23.95 5.77
CA GLU A 90 -8.58 25.12 4.90
C GLU A 90 -9.67 26.19 5.10
N ALA A 91 -10.93 25.75 5.23
CA ALA A 91 -12.04 26.65 5.52
C ALA A 91 -11.90 27.33 6.89
N ALA A 92 -11.49 26.57 7.92
CA ALA A 92 -11.26 27.10 9.26
C ALA A 92 -10.13 28.14 9.29
N ASN A 93 -9.02 27.88 8.57
CA ASN A 93 -7.90 28.82 8.43
C ASN A 93 -8.32 30.12 7.73
N THR A 94 -9.13 30.03 6.67
CA THR A 94 -9.61 31.19 5.91
C THR A 94 -10.49 32.11 6.75
N LEU A 95 -11.31 31.54 7.63
CA LEU A 95 -12.26 32.29 8.48
C LEU A 95 -11.62 32.83 9.77
N GLY A 96 -10.33 32.56 10.02
CA GLY A 96 -9.67 32.94 11.28
C GLY A 96 -10.30 32.27 12.51
N LEU A 97 -10.96 31.13 12.33
CA LEU A 97 -11.65 30.37 13.37
C LEU A 97 -10.77 29.29 14.00
N GLY A 98 -9.48 29.24 13.64
CA GLY A 98 -8.48 28.38 14.25
C GLY A 98 -8.22 28.80 15.69
N LEU A 99 -9.02 28.28 16.62
CA LEU A 99 -8.97 28.60 18.05
C LEU A 99 -8.13 27.61 18.87
N ASP A 100 -7.38 26.71 18.22
CA ASP A 100 -6.55 25.69 18.88
C ASP A 100 -5.16 25.57 18.23
N ASP A 101 -4.16 25.16 19.02
CA ASP A 101 -2.75 24.89 18.63
C ASP A 101 -2.60 23.74 17.60
N ASP A 102 -3.72 23.09 17.24
CA ASP A 102 -3.83 21.96 16.30
C ASP A 102 -4.12 22.39 14.83
N THR A 103 -4.19 23.69 14.53
CA THR A 103 -4.37 24.13 13.14
C THR A 103 -3.07 24.03 12.35
N LEU A 104 -3.11 23.27 11.25
CA LEU A 104 -2.02 23.22 10.28
C LEU A 104 -1.77 24.61 9.70
N ASP A 105 -0.49 24.99 9.57
CA ASP A 105 -0.14 26.24 8.91
C ASP A 105 -0.53 26.22 7.41
N GLN A 106 -0.62 27.40 6.81
CA GLN A 106 -1.04 27.54 5.42
C GLN A 106 -0.10 26.83 4.44
N ALA A 107 1.19 26.73 4.78
CA ALA A 107 2.18 26.04 3.95
C ALA A 107 1.94 24.52 3.91
N THR A 108 1.63 23.92 5.06
CA THR A 108 1.32 22.49 5.21
C THR A 108 0.02 22.14 4.50
N VAL A 109 -1.01 23.00 4.60
CA VAL A 109 -2.27 22.80 3.87
C VAL A 109 -2.04 22.80 2.36
N GLU A 110 -1.26 23.75 1.85
CA GLU A 110 -0.91 23.83 0.43
C GLU A 110 -0.10 22.61 -0.04
N GLU A 111 0.80 22.10 0.80
CA GLU A 111 1.54 20.86 0.51
C GLU A 111 0.62 19.64 0.44
N LEU A 112 -0.30 19.48 1.40
CA LEU A 112 -1.28 18.39 1.40
C LEU A 112 -2.22 18.49 0.20
N ARG A 113 -2.59 19.69 -0.24
CA ARG A 113 -3.37 19.92 -1.46
C ARG A 113 -2.62 19.48 -2.71
N ARG A 114 -1.35 19.85 -2.81
CA ARG A 114 -0.49 19.41 -3.91
C ARG A 114 -0.39 17.89 -3.93
N PHE A 115 -0.15 17.28 -2.77
CA PHE A 115 -0.11 15.83 -2.62
C PHE A 115 -1.41 15.16 -3.05
N ALA A 116 -2.57 15.67 -2.62
CA ALA A 116 -3.88 15.15 -3.02
C ALA A 116 -4.09 15.16 -4.54
N ALA A 117 -3.54 16.16 -5.23
CA ALA A 117 -3.65 16.29 -6.68
C ALA A 117 -2.66 15.41 -7.46
N THR A 118 -1.50 15.10 -6.89
CA THR A 118 -0.41 14.40 -7.61
C THR A 118 -0.20 12.95 -7.19
N SER A 119 -0.66 12.55 -6.01
CA SER A 119 -0.43 11.20 -5.50
C SER A 119 -1.27 10.18 -6.26
N PRO A 120 -0.66 9.10 -6.78
CA PRO A 120 -1.38 8.03 -7.45
C PRO A 120 -2.21 7.17 -6.49
N THR A 121 -1.86 7.13 -5.20
CA THR A 121 -2.50 6.24 -4.22
C THR A 121 -3.19 6.98 -3.07
N GLY A 122 -2.78 8.22 -2.78
CA GLY A 122 -3.19 8.99 -1.61
C GLY A 122 -2.61 8.46 -0.28
N ASP A 123 -1.65 7.53 -0.33
CA ASP A 123 -1.04 6.91 0.85
C ASP A 123 -0.14 7.90 1.59
N ARG A 124 -0.38 8.08 2.89
CA ARG A 124 0.40 8.96 3.75
C ARG A 124 1.87 8.56 3.81
N ALA A 125 2.23 7.31 3.52
CA ALA A 125 3.63 6.89 3.45
C ALA A 125 4.43 7.59 2.34
N GLU A 126 3.75 8.18 1.34
CA GLU A 126 4.38 8.99 0.29
C GLU A 126 4.68 10.43 0.75
N LEU A 127 4.12 10.87 1.88
CA LEU A 127 4.41 12.17 2.47
C LEU A 127 5.71 12.07 3.28
N SER A 128 6.84 12.49 2.69
CA SER A 128 8.16 12.41 3.33
C SER A 128 8.36 13.40 4.48
N ASP A 129 7.64 14.51 4.49
CA ASP A 129 8.00 15.70 5.30
C ASP A 129 6.94 16.17 6.30
N ILE A 130 5.72 15.60 6.25
CA ILE A 130 4.65 15.97 7.18
C ILE A 130 4.67 15.00 8.35
N THR A 131 5.42 15.39 9.39
CA THR A 131 5.42 14.68 10.68
C THR A 131 3.98 14.60 11.18
N ASP A 132 3.54 13.43 11.67
CA ASP A 132 2.28 13.28 12.42
C ASP A 132 2.34 14.24 13.63
N ARG A 133 1.84 15.46 13.44
CA ARG A 133 1.43 16.38 14.49
C ARG A 133 -0.09 16.30 14.60
#